data_AF-A0A260R5B1-F1
#
_entry.id   AF-A0A260R5B1-F1
#
_cell.length_a   1.000
_cell.length_b   1.000
_cell.length_c   1.000
_cell.angle_alpha   90.00
_cell.angle_beta   90.00
_cell.angle_gamma   90.00
#
_symmetry.space_group_name_H-M   'P 1'
#
loop_
_entity.id
_entity.type
_entity.pdbx_description
1 polymer ?
#
loop_
_entity_poly.entity_id
_entity_poly.type
_entity_poly.pdbx_seq_one_letter_code
_entity_poly.pdbx_strand_id
1 'polypeptide(L)'
;MRPDLHPKNQGFAWPVMFEDQPLPRIVESSEFDRVVWSSPWQSLPDILLQFDLTPETRLRWTLLAHTPAPDQQAVEWLRDQVRHLVNIDLRNAIEY
;
A
#
# COMPACT_ATOMS: atom_id res chain seq x y z
N MET A 1 -17.38 3.03 -11.96
CA MET A 1 -17.26 2.39 -10.64
C MET A 1 -16.07 3.05 -9.97
N ARG A 2 -16.24 3.66 -8.79
CA ARG A 2 -15.12 4.18 -7.99
C ARG A 2 -14.47 2.96 -7.34
N PRO A 3 -13.26 2.52 -7.75
CA PRO A 3 -12.67 1.26 -7.28
C PRO A 3 -12.43 1.24 -5.76
N ASP A 4 -12.45 2.43 -5.14
CA ASP A 4 -12.36 2.72 -3.71
C ASP A 4 -13.63 2.37 -2.89
N LEU A 5 -14.77 2.10 -3.52
CA LEU A 5 -16.06 1.88 -2.84
C LEU A 5 -16.73 0.57 -3.28
N HIS A 6 -16.16 -0.57 -2.91
CA HIS A 6 -16.94 -1.82 -2.93
C HIS A 6 -18.07 -1.72 -1.89
N PRO A 7 -19.33 -2.07 -2.19
CA PRO A 7 -20.48 -1.84 -1.30
C PRO A 7 -20.42 -2.58 0.05
N LYS A 8 -19.51 -3.55 0.20
CA LYS A 8 -19.20 -4.23 1.47
C LYS A 8 -17.98 -3.67 2.22
N ASN A 9 -17.20 -2.77 1.61
CA ASN A 9 -16.13 -2.04 2.31
C ASN A 9 -16.79 -0.92 3.11
N GLN A 10 -17.13 -1.18 4.38
CA GLN A 10 -17.64 -0.16 5.31
C GLN A 10 -16.54 0.81 5.79
N GLY A 11 -15.47 0.99 5.01
CA GLY A 11 -14.33 1.85 5.32
C GLY A 11 -13.60 1.40 6.58
N PHE A 12 -12.56 0.58 6.44
CA PHE A 12 -11.62 0.39 7.55
C PHE A 12 -10.94 1.72 7.85
N ALA A 13 -10.75 2.04 9.12
CA ALA A 13 -9.91 3.15 9.51
C ALA A 13 -8.51 2.91 8.94
N TRP A 14 -7.99 3.91 8.23
CA TRP A 14 -6.62 3.82 7.73
C TRP A 14 -5.65 3.71 8.91
N PRO A 15 -4.58 2.90 8.79
CA PRO A 15 -3.61 2.76 9.86
C PRO A 15 -2.99 4.08 10.33
N VAL A 16 -2.50 4.09 11.58
CA VAL A 16 -1.90 5.26 12.24
C VAL A 16 -0.77 5.89 11.43
N MET A 17 0.01 5.10 10.68
CA MET A 17 1.07 5.64 9.83
C MET A 17 0.59 6.60 8.74
N PHE A 18 -0.72 6.64 8.47
CA PHE A 18 -1.33 7.55 7.49
C PHE A 18 -2.00 8.79 8.11
N GLU A 19 -2.03 8.97 9.44
CA GLU A 19 -2.69 10.13 10.07
C GLU A 19 -2.13 11.48 9.58
N ASP A 20 -0.82 11.55 9.38
CA ASP A 20 -0.11 12.75 8.89
C ASP A 20 0.36 12.62 7.43
N GLN A 21 -0.09 11.60 6.72
CA GLN A 21 0.34 11.31 5.34
C GLN A 21 -0.85 11.28 4.39
N PRO A 22 -0.65 11.51 3.08
CA PRO A 22 -1.72 11.35 2.11
C PRO A 22 -2.23 9.91 2.12
N LEU A 23 -3.55 9.73 2.25
CA LEU A 23 -4.17 8.42 2.13
C LEU A 23 -3.90 7.84 0.73
N PRO A 24 -3.40 6.59 0.64
CA PRO A 24 -3.16 5.96 -0.65
C PRO A 24 -4.48 5.77 -1.40
N ARG A 25 -4.46 6.02 -2.71
CA ARG A 25 -5.59 5.73 -3.61
C ARG A 25 -5.31 4.45 -4.37
N ILE A 26 -6.37 3.69 -4.66
CA ILE A 26 -6.27 2.53 -5.56
C ILE A 26 -6.10 3.04 -7.00
N VAL A 27 -4.95 2.74 -7.61
CA VAL A 27 -4.60 3.10 -8.99
C VAL A 27 -5.03 2.00 -9.95
N GLU A 28 -4.83 0.75 -9.57
CA GLU A 28 -5.20 -0.44 -10.33
C GLU A 28 -5.62 -1.55 -9.35
N SER A 29 -6.52 -2.42 -9.75
CA SER A 29 -6.91 -3.60 -8.97
C SER A 29 -7.45 -4.70 -9.87
N SER A 30 -7.16 -5.93 -9.50
CA SER A 30 -7.79 -7.13 -10.03
C SER A 30 -8.44 -7.89 -8.86
N GLU A 31 -9.48 -8.65 -9.17
CA GLU A 31 -10.29 -9.30 -8.14
C GLU A 31 -9.48 -10.38 -7.42
N PHE A 32 -9.35 -10.23 -6.09
CA PHE A 32 -8.71 -11.17 -5.16
C PHE A 32 -7.19 -11.38 -5.28
N ASP A 33 -6.53 -10.92 -6.34
CA ASP A 33 -5.12 -11.26 -6.60
C ASP A 33 -4.17 -10.06 -6.62
N ARG A 34 -4.66 -8.84 -6.88
CA ARG A 34 -3.78 -7.68 -7.04
C ARG A 34 -4.44 -6.35 -6.71
N VAL A 35 -3.72 -5.49 -6.00
CA VAL A 35 -4.09 -4.09 -5.82
C VAL A 35 -2.84 -3.20 -5.88
N VAL A 36 -2.93 -2.09 -6.58
CA VAL A 36 -1.86 -1.10 -6.72
C VAL A 36 -2.30 0.19 -6.07
N TRP A 37 -1.54 0.65 -5.10
CA TRP A 37 -1.74 1.91 -4.41
C TRP A 37 -0.84 3.00 -4.97
N SER A 38 -1.36 4.23 -5.01
CA SER A 38 -0.52 5.42 -5.10
C SER A 38 0.39 5.53 -3.89
N SER A 39 1.48 6.27 -4.01
CA SER A 39 2.40 6.46 -2.89
C SER A 39 1.64 6.99 -1.67
N PRO A 40 1.78 6.33 -0.51
CA PRO A 40 1.34 6.90 0.76
C PRO A 40 2.37 7.88 1.34
N TRP A 41 3.56 8.02 0.76
CA TRP A 41 4.62 8.88 1.31
C TRP A 41 4.71 10.18 0.52
N GLN A 42 4.48 11.31 1.20
CA GLN A 42 4.54 12.62 0.55
C GLN A 42 5.93 12.95 -0.01
N SER A 43 6.99 12.44 0.59
CA SER A 43 8.37 12.64 0.14
C SER A 43 8.69 11.92 -1.18
N LEU A 44 7.92 10.89 -1.53
CA LEU A 44 8.15 10.04 -2.70
C LEU A 44 6.81 9.78 -3.42
N PRO A 45 6.17 10.82 -3.97
CA PRO A 45 4.79 10.75 -4.46
C PRO A 45 4.62 9.86 -5.71
N ASP A 46 5.70 9.66 -6.47
CA ASP A 46 5.69 8.92 -7.75
C ASP A 46 5.89 7.41 -7.59
N ILE A 47 6.04 6.92 -6.36
CA ILE A 47 6.16 5.49 -6.07
C ILE A 47 4.79 4.84 -6.08
N LEU A 48 4.65 3.68 -6.72
CA LEU A 48 3.47 2.85 -6.59
C LEU A 48 3.79 1.65 -5.70
N LEU A 49 2.85 1.32 -4.81
CA LEU A 49 2.94 0.13 -3.97
C LEU A 49 1.97 -0.92 -4.50
N GLN A 50 2.51 -1.96 -5.13
CA GLN A 50 1.73 -3.09 -5.60
C GLN A 50 1.70 -4.18 -4.55
N PHE A 51 0.51 -4.73 -4.31
CA PHE A 51 0.27 -5.91 -3.53
C PHE A 51 -0.25 -7.01 -4.44
N ASP A 52 0.38 -8.18 -4.37
CA ASP A 52 -0.06 -9.40 -5.02
C ASP A 52 -0.48 -10.39 -3.93
N LEU A 53 -1.72 -10.86 -4.01
CA LEU A 53 -2.30 -11.89 -3.17
C LEU A 53 -2.27 -13.20 -3.94
N THR A 54 -1.54 -14.16 -3.39
CA THR A 54 -1.52 -15.53 -3.93
C THR A 54 -2.45 -16.42 -3.09
N PRO A 55 -2.81 -17.62 -3.59
CA PRO A 55 -3.45 -18.63 -2.77
C PRO A 55 -2.76 -18.82 -1.41
N GLU A 56 -3.48 -19.35 -0.43
CA GLU A 56 -3.03 -19.43 0.97
C GLU A 56 -2.78 -18.06 1.64
N THR A 57 -3.36 -16.98 1.10
CA THR A 57 -3.29 -15.60 1.65
C THR A 57 -1.85 -15.10 1.77
N ARG A 58 -0.94 -15.61 0.93
CA ARG A 58 0.43 -15.10 0.90
C ARG A 58 0.44 -13.77 0.14
N LEU A 59 0.80 -12.72 0.87
CA LEU A 59 0.97 -11.37 0.36
C LEU A 59 2.42 -11.15 -0.10
N ARG A 60 2.58 -10.72 -1.35
CA ARG A 60 3.83 -10.14 -1.87
C ARG A 60 3.58 -8.65 -2.08
N TRP A 61 4.60 -7.83 -1.82
CA TRP A 61 4.57 -6.41 -2.15
C TRP A 61 5.75 -6.05 -3.04
N THR A 62 5.52 -5.09 -3.93
CA THR A 62 6.51 -4.58 -4.88
C THR A 62 6.42 -3.06 -4.92
N LEU A 63 7.56 -2.38 -4.77
CA LEU A 63 7.68 -0.93 -4.99
C LEU A 63 8.02 -0.68 -6.45
N LEU A 64 7.16 0.04 -7.16
CA LEU A 64 7.37 0.43 -8.54
C LEU A 64 7.79 1.90 -8.57
N ALA A 65 8.91 2.18 -9.23
CA ALA A 65 9.43 3.53 -9.38
C ALA A 65 9.60 3.86 -10.85
N HIS A 66 9.20 5.06 -11.25
CA HIS A 66 9.57 5.62 -12.54
C HIS A 66 11.02 6.15 -12.51
N THR A 67 11.63 6.33 -13.67
CA THR A 67 12.96 6.94 -13.75
C THR A 67 12.86 8.45 -13.48
N PRO A 68 13.77 9.04 -12.67
CA PRO A 68 14.93 8.40 -12.05
C PRO A 68 14.56 7.52 -10.85
N ALA A 69 15.20 6.35 -10.77
CA ALA A 69 15.01 5.46 -9.63
C ALA A 69 15.49 6.16 -8.34
N PRO A 70 14.82 5.91 -7.20
CA PRO A 70 15.26 6.42 -5.91
C PRO A 70 16.67 5.93 -5.58
N ASP A 71 17.42 6.75 -4.84
CA ASP A 71 18.73 6.34 -4.35
C ASP A 71 18.63 5.19 -3.33
N GLN A 72 19.78 4.58 -3.01
CA GLN A 72 19.84 3.43 -2.12
C GLN A 72 19.27 3.72 -0.72
N GLN A 73 19.47 4.94 -0.21
CA GLN A 73 18.99 5.33 1.11
C GLN A 73 17.46 5.42 1.14
N ALA A 74 16.87 6.01 0.10
CA ALA A 74 15.42 6.06 -0.08
C ALA A 74 14.83 4.65 -0.26
N VAL A 75 15.50 3.76 -0.98
CA VAL A 75 15.07 2.36 -1.14
C VAL A 75 15.06 1.60 0.20
N GLU A 76 16.09 1.77 1.02
CA GLU A 76 16.16 1.15 2.35
C GLU A 76 15.08 1.69 3.28
N TRP A 77 14.89 3.01 3.30
CA TRP A 77 13.82 3.64 4.07
C TRP A 77 12.43 3.13 3.62
N LEU A 78 12.15 3.11 2.32
CA LEU A 78 10.88 2.61 1.78
C LEU A 78 10.63 1.15 2.15
N ARG A 79 11.66 0.30 2.10
CA ARG A 79 11.57 -1.10 2.52
C ARG A 79 11.13 -1.22 3.98
N ASP A 80 11.69 -0.40 4.86
CA ASP A 80 11.31 -0.37 6.27
C ASP A 80 9.88 0.12 6.48
N GLN A 81 9.48 1.17 5.76
CA GLN A 81 8.11 1.68 5.81
C GLN A 81 7.09 0.63 5.36
N VAL A 82 7.31 -0.04 4.22
CA VAL A 82 6.40 -1.08 3.72
C VAL A 82 6.37 -2.29 4.66
N ARG A 83 7.51 -2.67 5.22
CA ARG A 83 7.57 -3.77 6.19
C ARG A 83 6.73 -3.46 7.42
N HIS A 84 6.77 -2.24 7.94
CA HIS A 84 5.94 -1.79 9.06
C HIS A 84 4.46 -1.78 8.68
N LEU A 85 4.11 -1.13 7.56
CA LEU A 85 2.76 -1.07 7.01
C LEU A 85 2.12 -2.46 6.94
N VAL A 86 2.81 -3.41 6.32
CA VAL A 86 2.26 -4.74 6.08
C VAL A 86 2.17 -5.58 7.34
N ASN A 87 3.20 -5.54 8.20
CA ASN A 87 3.29 -6.49 9.30
C ASN A 87 2.69 -6.03 10.62
N ILE A 88 2.47 -4.72 10.77
CA ILE A 88 1.93 -4.12 11.99
C ILE A 88 0.60 -3.48 11.64
N ASP A 89 0.62 -2.43 10.83
CA ASP A 89 -0.54 -1.59 10.58
C ASP A 89 -1.71 -2.33 9.93
N LEU A 90 -1.50 -2.95 8.77
CA LEU A 90 -2.55 -3.70 8.08
C LEU A 90 -2.94 -4.98 8.80
N ARG A 91 -2.01 -5.59 9.53
CA ARG A 91 -2.28 -6.81 10.31
C ARG A 91 -3.12 -6.50 11.55
N ASN A 92 -2.92 -5.35 12.18
CA ASN A 92 -3.70 -4.93 13.34
C ASN A 92 -5.04 -4.29 12.93
N ALA A 93 -5.14 -3.72 11.73
CA ALA A 93 -6.37 -3.11 11.22
C ALA A 93 -7.53 -4.11 11.03
N ILE A 94 -7.27 -5.41 10.97
CA ILE A 94 -8.29 -6.47 10.87
C ILE A 94 -8.75 -7.02 12.24
N GLU A 95 -8.13 -6.60 13.36
CA GLU A 95 -8.42 -7.11 14.70
C GLU A 95 -9.49 -6.30 15.47
N TYR A 96 -10.14 -5.31 14.83
CA TYR A 96 -11.17 -4.45 15.44
C TYR A 96 -12.56 -4.64 14.82
#